data_AF-A0A7V9FJE8-F1
#
_entry.id   AF-A0A7V9FJE8-F1
#
_cell.length_a   1.000
_cell.length_b   1.000
_cell.length_c   1.000
_cell.angle_alpha   90.00
_cell.angle_beta   90.00
_cell.angle_gamma   90.00
#
_symmetry.space_group_name_H-M   'P 1'
#
loop_
_entity.id
_entity.type
_entity.pdbx_description
1 polymer ?
#
loop_
_entity_poly.entity_id
_entity_poly.type
_entity_poly.pdbx_seq_one_letter_code
_entity_poly.pdbx_strand_id
1 'polypeptide(L)'
;MILIGALLCLAAAAADSTSPGQAVRRVAATAQLAAQEYRIGVVDGQVVAQAEVDEARLFLEEAKRTAGTLPGGAAPPAVAALDTLLQLVAGLAPPDTIASRVRVLSSGLAARFRITLDELPRQPPRLARGAELYQSSCSSCH
;
A
#
# COMPACT_ATOMS: atom_id res chain seq x y z
N MET A 1 -16.28 -55.15 -1.32
CA MET A 1 -14.86 -54.80 -1.24
C MET A 1 -14.71 -53.34 -1.62
N ILE A 2 -14.10 -52.60 -0.71
CA ILE A 2 -13.91 -51.14 -0.68
C ILE A 2 -13.01 -50.69 -1.84
N LEU A 3 -13.26 -49.50 -2.40
CA LEU A 3 -12.20 -48.57 -2.82
C LEU A 3 -12.78 -47.15 -2.95
N ILE A 4 -12.79 -46.48 -1.80
CA ILE A 4 -12.93 -45.03 -1.65
C ILE A 4 -11.60 -44.41 -2.12
N GLY A 5 -11.61 -43.69 -3.23
CA GLY A 5 -10.51 -42.84 -3.68
C GLY A 5 -10.85 -41.38 -3.46
N ALA A 6 -10.83 -40.93 -2.21
CA ALA A 6 -10.99 -39.50 -1.88
C ALA A 6 -9.71 -38.77 -2.30
N LEU A 7 -9.80 -38.02 -3.41
CA LEU A 7 -8.76 -37.14 -3.91
C LEU A 7 -8.62 -35.96 -2.94
N LEU A 8 -7.58 -36.02 -2.09
CA LEU A 8 -7.25 -34.95 -1.15
C LEU A 8 -6.63 -33.78 -1.93
N CYS A 9 -7.44 -32.79 -2.30
CA CYS A 9 -6.94 -31.51 -2.81
C CYS A 9 -6.21 -30.78 -1.68
N LEU A 10 -4.88 -30.95 -1.61
CA LEU A 10 -4.01 -30.11 -0.81
C LEU A 10 -3.92 -28.74 -1.51
N ALA A 11 -4.82 -27.82 -1.15
CA ALA A 11 -4.66 -26.41 -1.47
C ALA A 11 -3.46 -25.90 -0.67
N ALA A 12 -2.27 -25.91 -1.29
CA ALA A 12 -1.14 -25.18 -0.76
C ALA A 12 -1.52 -23.70 -0.75
N ALA A 13 -1.83 -23.15 0.43
CA ALA A 13 -1.81 -21.72 0.63
C ALA A 13 -0.38 -21.26 0.32
N ALA A 14 -0.16 -20.72 -0.87
CA ALA A 14 1.09 -20.09 -1.23
C ALA A 14 1.28 -18.96 -0.23
N ALA A 15 2.16 -19.15 0.76
CA ALA A 15 2.63 -18.08 1.59
C ALA A 15 3.31 -17.09 0.65
N ASP A 16 2.62 -15.98 0.40
CA ASP A 16 3.05 -14.95 -0.53
C ASP A 16 4.34 -14.35 0.04
N SER A 17 5.48 -14.83 -0.45
CA SER A 17 6.80 -14.42 0.03
C SER A 17 7.09 -13.04 -0.56
N THR A 18 6.40 -12.03 -0.03
CA THR A 18 6.54 -10.64 -0.40
C THR A 18 8.00 -10.26 -0.22
N SER A 19 8.68 -9.95 -1.33
CA SER A 19 10.07 -9.50 -1.25
C SER A 19 10.16 -8.23 -0.39
N PRO A 20 11.28 -8.00 0.34
CA PRO A 20 11.44 -6.79 1.15
C PRO A 20 11.16 -5.50 0.36
N GLY A 21 11.57 -5.43 -0.91
CA GLY A 21 11.30 -4.28 -1.78
C GLY A 21 9.80 -4.10 -2.10
N GLN A 22 9.05 -5.18 -2.25
CA GLN A 22 7.59 -5.12 -2.45
C GLN A 22 6.87 -4.66 -1.19
N ALA A 23 7.28 -5.13 0.00
CA ALA A 23 6.73 -4.67 1.27
C ALA A 23 6.97 -3.16 1.45
N VAL A 24 8.18 -2.68 1.16
CA VAL A 24 8.49 -1.24 1.24
C VAL A 24 7.64 -0.42 0.26
N ARG A 25 7.53 -0.85 -1.00
CA ARG A 25 6.67 -0.19 -1.99
C ARG A 25 5.21 -0.13 -1.53
N ARG A 26 4.71 -1.22 -0.94
CA ARG A 26 3.36 -1.28 -0.39
C ARG A 26 3.17 -0.30 0.76
N VAL A 27 4.08 -0.25 1.74
CA VAL A 27 4.01 0.75 2.83
C VAL A 27 3.94 2.18 2.28
N ALA A 28 4.83 2.52 1.35
CA ALA A 28 4.89 3.86 0.77
C ALA A 28 3.62 4.21 -0.02
N ALA A 29 3.19 3.32 -0.93
CA ALA A 29 2.01 3.54 -1.76
C ALA A 29 0.72 3.65 -0.93
N THR A 30 0.54 2.75 0.05
CA THR A 30 -0.63 2.80 0.93
C THR A 30 -0.65 4.07 1.79
N ALA A 31 0.51 4.52 2.30
CA ALA A 31 0.59 5.79 3.03
C ALA A 31 0.34 7.01 2.14
N GLN A 32 0.78 6.96 0.87
CA GLN A 32 0.48 7.99 -0.13
C GLN A 32 -1.01 8.06 -0.46
N LEU A 33 -1.71 6.93 -0.59
CA LEU A 33 -3.17 6.89 -0.72
C LEU A 33 -3.84 7.55 0.48
N ALA A 34 -3.43 7.20 1.70
CA ALA A 34 -3.98 7.83 2.91
C ALA A 34 -3.87 9.37 2.90
N ALA A 35 -2.74 9.91 2.46
CA ALA A 35 -2.56 11.36 2.38
C ALA A 35 -3.43 12.02 1.29
N GLN A 36 -3.79 11.29 0.23
CA GLN A 36 -4.67 11.75 -0.83
C GLN A 36 -6.12 11.76 -0.34
N GLU A 37 -6.61 10.66 0.22
CA GLU A 37 -7.99 10.60 0.78
C GLU A 37 -8.18 11.65 1.88
N TYR A 38 -7.20 11.78 2.79
CA TYR A 38 -7.29 12.76 3.87
C TYR A 38 -7.40 14.21 3.35
N ARG A 39 -6.72 14.54 2.24
CA ARG A 39 -6.81 15.87 1.62
C ARG A 39 -8.19 16.14 1.02
N ILE A 40 -8.87 15.11 0.53
CA ILE A 40 -10.26 15.22 0.07
C ILE A 40 -11.18 15.39 1.28
N GLY A 41 -10.92 14.65 2.36
CA GLY A 41 -11.72 14.63 3.57
C GLY A 41 -11.66 15.89 4.43
N VAL A 42 -10.54 16.64 4.40
CA VAL A 42 -10.31 17.80 5.29
C VAL A 42 -9.93 19.05 4.52
N VAL A 43 -10.69 20.13 4.73
CA VAL A 43 -10.45 21.47 4.16
C VAL A 43 -10.51 22.50 5.28
N ASP A 44 -9.52 23.38 5.36
CA ASP A 44 -9.42 24.44 6.39
C ASP A 44 -9.61 23.94 7.83
N GLY A 45 -9.12 22.73 8.12
CA GLY A 45 -9.23 22.09 9.44
C GLY A 45 -10.62 21.55 9.78
N GLN A 46 -11.55 21.53 8.82
CA GLN A 46 -12.88 20.96 8.95
C GLN A 46 -12.99 19.68 8.14
N VAL A 47 -13.70 18.69 8.68
CA VAL A 47 -14.03 17.47 7.94
C VAL A 47 -15.18 17.77 6.98
N VAL A 48 -14.90 17.73 5.67
CA VAL A 48 -15.88 17.95 4.61
C VAL A 48 -16.39 16.64 3.98
N ALA A 49 -15.61 15.55 4.11
CA ALA A 49 -16.02 14.22 3.69
C ALA A 49 -15.51 13.17 4.69
N GLN A 50 -16.40 12.74 5.60
CA GLN A 50 -16.03 11.82 6.68
C GLN A 50 -15.53 10.46 6.17
N ALA A 51 -16.15 9.93 5.10
CA ALA A 51 -15.74 8.65 4.51
C ALA A 51 -14.26 8.65 4.09
N GLU A 52 -13.77 9.75 3.51
CA GLU A 52 -12.38 9.88 3.06
C GLU A 52 -11.40 9.96 4.23
N VAL A 53 -11.79 10.59 5.34
CA VAL A 53 -10.99 10.59 6.58
C VAL A 53 -10.91 9.19 7.18
N ASP A 54 -12.02 8.45 7.16
CA ASP A 54 -12.08 7.08 7.63
C ASP A 54 -11.22 6.15 6.75
N GLU A 55 -11.28 6.31 5.42
CA GLU A 55 -10.42 5.59 4.48
C GLU A 55 -8.94 5.92 4.67
N ALA A 56 -8.59 7.20 4.85
CA ALA A 56 -7.23 7.59 5.17
C ALA A 56 -6.69 6.88 6.42
N ARG A 57 -7.51 6.77 7.47
CA ARG A 57 -7.14 6.03 8.68
C ARG A 57 -6.93 4.55 8.39
N LEU A 58 -7.83 3.91 7.64
CA LEU A 58 -7.72 2.49 7.27
C LEU A 58 -6.44 2.21 6.45
N PHE A 59 -6.10 3.09 5.51
CA PHE A 59 -4.87 3.00 4.74
C PHE A 59 -3.63 3.15 5.63
N LEU A 60 -3.61 4.09 6.57
CA LEU A 60 -2.48 4.22 7.52
C LEU A 60 -2.33 2.97 8.41
N GLU A 61 -3.44 2.37 8.85
CA GLU A 61 -3.41 1.12 9.62
C GLU A 61 -2.88 -0.06 8.80
N GLU A 62 -3.26 -0.16 7.53
CA GLU A 62 -2.73 -1.18 6.62
C GLU A 62 -1.24 -0.97 6.31
N ALA A 63 -0.83 0.27 6.08
CA ALA A 63 0.57 0.63 5.94
C ALA A 63 1.35 0.24 7.20
N LYS A 64 0.78 0.46 8.40
CA LYS A 64 1.39 0.08 9.69
C LYS A 64 1.54 -1.43 9.83
N ARG A 65 0.51 -2.20 9.49
CA ARG A 65 0.60 -3.68 9.48
C ARG A 65 1.70 -4.16 8.56
N THR A 66 1.77 -3.63 7.34
CA THR A 66 2.83 -3.96 6.37
C THR A 66 4.21 -3.52 6.86
N ALA A 67 4.31 -2.35 7.51
CA ALA A 67 5.56 -1.87 8.07
C ALA A 67 6.11 -2.79 9.17
N GLY A 68 5.22 -3.45 9.93
CA GLY A 68 5.57 -4.44 10.94
C GLY A 68 6.31 -5.66 10.40
N THR A 69 6.20 -5.95 9.10
CA THR A 69 6.89 -7.09 8.46
C THR A 69 8.23 -6.70 7.83
N LEU A 70 8.67 -5.43 7.95
CA LEU A 70 9.90 -4.97 7.33
C LEU A 70 11.15 -5.56 8.02
N PRO A 71 12.10 -6.12 7.25
CA PRO A 71 13.25 -6.78 7.82
C PRO A 71 14.35 -5.79 8.28
N GLY A 72 15.41 -6.34 8.87
CA GLY A 72 16.64 -5.60 9.16
C GLY A 72 16.45 -4.45 10.14
N GLY A 73 15.52 -4.56 11.09
CA GLY A 73 15.25 -3.52 12.09
C GLY A 73 14.57 -2.26 11.54
N ALA A 74 14.04 -2.30 10.30
CA ALA A 74 13.31 -1.18 9.72
C ALA A 74 11.88 -1.03 10.29
N ALA A 75 11.29 -2.10 10.82
CA ALA A 75 9.91 -2.10 11.31
C ALA A 75 9.65 -1.10 12.45
N PRO A 76 10.40 -1.07 13.57
CA PRO A 76 10.10 -0.15 14.68
C PRO A 76 10.03 1.34 14.29
N PRO A 77 11.03 1.93 13.58
CA PRO A 77 10.94 3.34 13.20
C PRO A 77 9.83 3.62 12.18
N ALA A 78 9.54 2.69 11.26
CA ALA A 78 8.47 2.85 10.28
C ALA A 78 7.08 2.81 10.96
N VAL A 79 6.88 1.87 11.88
CA VAL A 79 5.65 1.76 12.69
C VAL A 79 5.43 3.02 13.53
N ALA A 80 6.48 3.53 14.19
CA ALA A 80 6.38 4.76 14.99
C ALA A 80 6.01 5.99 14.14
N ALA A 81 6.54 6.09 12.92
CA ALA A 81 6.18 7.16 11.99
C ALA A 81 4.70 7.07 11.57
N LEU A 82 4.18 5.86 11.36
CA LEU A 82 2.78 5.62 11.01
C LEU A 82 1.82 5.87 12.20
N ASP A 83 2.25 5.56 13.42
CA ASP A 83 1.53 5.94 14.64
C ASP A 83 1.43 7.46 14.79
N THR A 84 2.51 8.17 14.49
CA THR A 84 2.50 9.65 14.47
C THR A 84 1.53 10.18 13.42
N LEU A 85 1.48 9.57 12.23
CA LEU A 85 0.52 9.95 11.18
C LEU A 85 -0.93 9.72 11.61
N LEU A 86 -1.22 8.58 12.25
CA LEU A 86 -2.55 8.28 12.79
C LEU A 86 -2.99 9.32 13.84
N GLN A 87 -2.07 9.72 14.73
CA GLN A 87 -2.33 10.78 15.71
C GLN A 87 -2.60 12.14 15.04
N LEU A 88 -1.85 12.48 14.00
CA LEU A 88 -2.06 13.72 13.25
C LEU A 88 -3.42 13.74 12.54
N VAL A 89 -3.83 12.62 11.93
CA VAL A 89 -5.16 12.47 11.32
C VAL A 89 -6.27 12.60 12.37
N ALA A 90 -6.13 11.93 13.52
CA ALA A 90 -7.09 12.02 14.62
C ALA A 90 -7.20 13.44 15.20
N GLY A 91 -6.09 14.19 15.18
CA GLY A 91 -6.05 15.61 15.60
C GLY A 91 -6.42 16.61 14.52
N LEU A 92 -6.92 16.17 13.36
CA LEU A 92 -7.27 17.00 12.21
C LEU A 92 -6.15 17.94 11.76
N ALA A 93 -4.91 17.44 11.77
CA ALA A 93 -3.76 18.21 11.31
C ALA A 93 -3.93 18.65 9.83
N PRO A 94 -3.31 19.76 9.40
CA PRO A 94 -3.41 20.22 8.01
C PRO A 94 -2.99 19.12 7.00
N PRO A 95 -3.70 18.95 5.86
CA PRO A 95 -3.36 17.92 4.86
C PRO A 95 -1.91 17.98 4.34
N ASP A 96 -1.34 19.18 4.24
CA ASP A 96 0.06 19.35 3.83
C ASP A 96 1.06 18.79 4.85
N THR A 97 0.71 18.83 6.14
CA THR A 97 1.49 18.19 7.21
C THR A 97 1.49 16.68 7.04
N ILE A 98 0.32 16.08 6.79
CA ILE A 98 0.19 14.63 6.53
C ILE A 98 1.02 14.22 5.31
N ALA A 99 0.85 14.93 4.18
CA ALA A 99 1.59 14.66 2.95
C ALA A 99 3.11 14.78 3.13
N SER A 100 3.58 15.78 3.88
CA SER A 100 5.00 15.95 4.20
C SER A 100 5.56 14.77 5.01
N ARG A 101 4.84 14.34 6.06
CA ARG A 101 5.23 13.21 6.91
C ARG A 101 5.26 11.89 6.13
N VAL A 102 4.29 11.66 5.24
CA VAL A 102 4.28 10.51 4.34
C VAL A 102 5.46 10.52 3.37
N ARG A 103 5.83 11.68 2.80
CA ARG A 103 7.03 11.80 1.95
C ARG A 103 8.32 11.49 2.72
N VAL A 104 8.44 11.97 3.96
CA VAL A 104 9.60 11.66 4.82
C VAL A 104 9.70 10.16 5.09
N LEU A 105 8.60 9.52 5.48
CA LEU A 105 8.53 8.06 5.66
C LEU A 105 8.97 7.32 4.40
N SER A 106 8.37 7.65 3.26
CA SER A 106 8.61 6.98 1.98
C SER A 106 10.06 7.14 1.53
N SER A 107 10.60 8.35 1.61
CA SER A 107 12.00 8.65 1.22
C SER A 107 13.00 7.95 2.13
N GLY A 108 12.72 7.90 3.44
CA GLY A 108 13.57 7.20 4.41
C GLY A 108 13.61 5.70 4.16
N LEU A 109 12.47 5.09 3.84
CA LEU A 109 12.39 3.68 3.47
C LEU A 109 13.10 3.40 2.13
N ALA A 110 12.87 4.23 1.11
CA ALA A 110 13.55 4.14 -0.18
C ALA A 110 15.08 4.15 -0.03
N ALA A 111 15.59 5.13 0.73
CA ALA A 111 17.03 5.26 0.99
C ALA A 111 17.59 4.06 1.75
N ARG A 112 16.90 3.61 2.81
CA ARG A 112 17.34 2.47 3.62
C ARG A 112 17.45 1.18 2.82
N PHE A 113 16.48 0.92 1.95
CA PHE A 113 16.42 -0.31 1.17
C PHE A 113 17.08 -0.19 -0.21
N ARG A 114 17.58 1.00 -0.58
CA ARG A 114 18.16 1.32 -1.89
C ARG A 114 17.22 0.95 -3.04
N ILE A 115 15.95 1.29 -2.89
CA ILE A 115 14.92 1.07 -3.90
C ILE A 115 14.39 2.40 -4.42
N THR A 116 14.00 2.41 -5.69
CA THR A 116 13.24 3.50 -6.29
C THR A 116 11.76 3.23 -6.05
N LEU A 117 11.04 4.19 -5.44
CA LEU A 117 9.60 4.10 -5.22
C LEU A 117 8.81 4.67 -6.41
N ASP A 118 9.34 5.72 -7.04
CA ASP A 118 8.75 6.36 -8.22
C ASP A 118 9.24 5.70 -9.52
N GLU A 119 8.99 4.41 -9.68
CA GLU A 119 9.25 3.71 -10.96
C GLU A 119 8.16 4.05 -11.97
N LEU A 120 8.19 5.29 -12.50
CA LEU A 120 7.49 5.61 -13.73
C LEU A 120 8.16 4.85 -14.88
N PRO A 121 7.40 4.12 -15.72
CA PRO A 121 7.95 3.51 -16.92
C PRO A 121 8.67 4.56 -17.76
N ARG A 122 9.93 4.30 -18.10
CA ARG A 122 10.75 5.21 -18.94
C ARG A 122 10.17 5.43 -20.33
N GLN A 123 9.27 4.56 -20.76
CA GLN A 123 8.58 4.64 -22.04
C GLN A 123 7.08 4.51 -21.81
N PRO A 124 6.25 5.20 -22.62
CA PRO A 124 4.81 5.04 -22.54
C PRO A 124 4.42 3.57 -22.75
N PRO A 125 3.35 3.09 -22.08
CA PRO A 125 2.83 1.75 -22.32
C PRO A 125 2.51 1.53 -23.81
N ARG A 126 2.85 0.36 -24.33
CA ARG A 126 2.54 0.01 -25.72
C ARG A 126 1.11 -0.50 -25.83
N LEU A 127 0.23 0.23 -26.50
CA LEU A 127 -1.18 -0.15 -26.66
C LEU A 127 -1.37 -1.53 -27.31
N ALA A 128 -0.56 -1.87 -28.31
CA ALA A 128 -0.59 -3.18 -28.93
C ALA A 128 -0.34 -4.32 -27.92
N ARG A 129 0.58 -4.12 -26.97
CA ARG A 129 0.83 -5.10 -25.90
C ARG A 129 -0.35 -5.20 -24.93
N GLY A 130 -1.00 -4.07 -24.65
CA GLY A 130 -2.23 -4.05 -23.85
C GLY A 130 -3.33 -4.87 -24.51
N ALA A 131 -3.54 -4.72 -25.83
CA ALA A 131 -4.52 -5.49 -26.58
C ALA A 131 -4.27 -7.00 -26.52
N GLU A 132 -3.01 -7.43 -26.70
CA GLU A 132 -2.62 -8.84 -26.56
C GLU A 132 -2.95 -9.40 -25.17
N LEU A 133 -2.58 -8.67 -24.11
CA LEU A 133 -2.82 -9.09 -22.72
C LEU A 133 -4.32 -9.18 -22.40
N TYR A 134 -5.09 -8.19 -22.86
CA TYR A 134 -6.54 -8.21 -22.70
C TYR A 134 -7.14 -9.46 -23.36
N GLN A 135 -6.74 -9.74 -24.60
CA GLN A 135 -7.23 -10.91 -25.34
C GLN A 135 -6.87 -12.23 -24.66
N SER A 136 -5.69 -12.32 -24.03
CA SER A 136 -5.28 -13.56 -23.35
C SER A 136 -5.84 -13.75 -21.94
N SER A 137 -6.26 -12.67 -21.25
CA SER A 137 -6.50 -12.72 -19.80
C SER A 137 -7.84 -12.16 -19.35
N CYS A 138 -8.50 -11.34 -20.16
CA CYS A 138 -9.74 -10.66 -19.80
C CYS A 138 -10.90 -11.02 -20.73
N SER A 139 -10.61 -11.30 -22.01
CA SER A 139 -11.61 -11.52 -23.07
C SER A 139 -12.63 -12.62 -22.82
N SER A 140 -12.30 -13.58 -21.94
CA SER A 140 -13.23 -14.65 -21.60
C SER A 140 -14.46 -14.16 -20.82
N CYS A 141 -14.35 -12.99 -20.16
CA CYS A 141 -15.40 -12.41 -19.33
C CYS A 141 -15.75 -10.95 -19.66
N HIS A 142 -14.88 -10.23 -20.36
CA HIS A 142 -15.03 -8.80 -20.70
C HIS A 142 -14.76 -8.56 -22.18
#